data_AF-A0A554LNP0-F1
#
_entry.id   AF-A0A554LNP0-F1
#
_cell.length_a   1.000
_cell.length_b   1.000
_cell.length_c   1.000
_cell.angle_alpha   90.00
_cell.angle_beta   90.00
_cell.angle_gamma   90.00
#
_symmetry.space_group_name_H-M   'P 1'
#
loop_
_entity.id
_entity.type
_entity.pdbx_description
1 polymer ?
#
loop_
_entity_poly.entity_id
_entity_poly.type
_entity_poly.pdbx_seq_one_letter_code
_entity_poly.pdbx_strand_id
1 'polypeptide(L)'
;MSSASNKFVVAKKGVVAPGDIVVEKNDVGVIKSETKNHASIFFVRTWKQVDLDKKDFEIINVKKTGDGFPKKICNVCHKLKRTTEFAKNQNAKNNRSVRRPSCRDCRIKMEGVSVSRTDRIEWLKKKPNNEPFECPVCKKRTIAGVTSKVVLEHDHQTGKPGGWICDSCNTGLGRFKDDIKLLESAIEFLKKNY
;
A
#
# COMPACT_ATOMS: atom_id res chain seq x y z
N MET A 1 -13.91 -27.37 -18.44
CA MET A 1 -12.76 -27.68 -17.56
C MET A 1 -12.81 -26.76 -16.37
N SER A 2 -13.17 -27.26 -15.18
CA SER A 2 -13.22 -26.46 -13.95
C SER A 2 -11.81 -26.02 -13.59
N SER A 3 -11.43 -24.76 -13.84
CA SER A 3 -10.15 -24.24 -13.37
C SER A 3 -10.12 -24.40 -11.85
N ALA A 4 -9.23 -25.24 -11.33
CA ALA A 4 -9.10 -25.45 -9.89
C ALA A 4 -8.92 -24.07 -9.23
N SER A 5 -9.87 -23.68 -8.38
CA SER A 5 -9.81 -22.40 -7.70
C SER A 5 -8.57 -22.36 -6.80
N ASN A 6 -7.76 -21.33 -6.94
CA ASN A 6 -6.57 -21.11 -6.10
C ASN A 6 -6.94 -21.23 -4.60
N LYS A 7 -6.26 -22.13 -3.88
CA LYS A 7 -6.40 -22.28 -2.42
C LYS A 7 -5.43 -21.31 -1.74
N PHE A 8 -5.98 -20.32 -1.04
CA PHE A 8 -5.19 -19.37 -0.27
C PHE A 8 -5.02 -19.85 1.17
N VAL A 9 -3.89 -19.51 1.75
CA VAL A 9 -3.51 -19.88 3.12
C VAL A 9 -2.98 -18.67 3.88
N VAL A 10 -2.92 -18.81 5.19
CA VAL A 10 -2.18 -17.90 6.06
C VAL A 10 -1.25 -18.67 6.99
N ALA A 11 -0.01 -18.20 7.13
CA ALA A 11 0.97 -18.81 8.03
C ALA A 11 0.58 -18.60 9.51
N LYS A 12 0.57 -19.66 10.31
CA LYS A 12 0.21 -19.60 11.74
C LYS A 12 1.33 -19.10 12.64
N LYS A 13 2.58 -19.27 12.19
CA LYS A 13 3.81 -18.90 12.91
C LYS A 13 4.87 -18.40 11.93
N GLY A 14 5.93 -17.79 12.45
CA GLY A 14 7.11 -17.48 11.65
C GLY A 14 7.86 -18.76 11.28
N VAL A 15 8.35 -18.83 10.05
CA VAL A 15 9.17 -19.94 9.53
C VAL A 15 10.34 -19.36 8.76
N VAL A 16 11.54 -19.82 9.08
CA VAL A 16 12.74 -19.53 8.30
C VAL A 16 12.97 -20.72 7.37
N ALA A 17 12.88 -20.47 6.06
CA ALA A 17 13.12 -21.45 5.01
C ALA A 17 14.52 -21.27 4.41
N PRO A 18 15.06 -22.27 3.69
CA PRO A 18 16.37 -22.18 3.05
C PRO A 18 16.54 -20.90 2.20
N GLY A 19 17.74 -20.32 2.21
CA GLY A 19 18.04 -19.06 1.53
C GLY A 19 17.54 -17.81 2.27
N ASP A 20 17.50 -17.86 3.61
CA ASP A 20 17.10 -16.76 4.50
C ASP A 20 15.69 -16.21 4.23
N ILE A 21 14.80 -17.03 3.67
CA ILE A 21 13.43 -16.65 3.41
C ILE A 21 12.65 -16.70 4.72
N VAL A 22 12.32 -15.52 5.24
CA VAL A 22 11.52 -15.39 6.47
C VAL A 22 10.05 -15.23 6.11
N VAL A 23 9.26 -16.28 6.32
CA VAL A 23 7.80 -16.22 6.36
C VAL A 23 7.40 -15.79 7.77
N GLU A 24 6.53 -14.80 7.87
CA GLU A 24 6.06 -14.28 9.14
C GLU A 24 4.65 -14.78 9.43
N LYS A 25 4.30 -14.83 10.72
CA LYS A 25 2.93 -15.08 11.13
C LYS A 25 1.96 -14.13 10.41
N ASN A 26 0.85 -14.69 9.98
CA ASN A 26 -0.21 -14.03 9.21
C ASN A 26 0.12 -13.71 7.75
N ASP A 27 1.27 -14.10 7.21
CA ASP A 27 1.53 -13.94 5.77
C ASP A 27 0.54 -14.75 4.95
N VAL A 28 -0.02 -14.12 3.92
CA VAL A 28 -0.93 -14.77 2.97
C VAL A 28 -0.14 -15.36 1.82
N GLY A 29 -0.47 -16.61 1.49
CA GLY A 29 0.09 -17.32 0.35
C GLY A 29 -0.96 -18.09 -0.44
N VAL A 30 -0.54 -18.67 -1.55
CA VAL A 30 -1.35 -19.54 -2.40
C VAL A 30 -0.66 -20.90 -2.54
N ILE A 31 -1.41 -21.98 -2.34
CA ILE A 31 -0.90 -23.34 -2.55
C ILE A 31 -0.63 -23.54 -4.05
N LYS A 32 0.60 -23.94 -4.38
CA LYS A 32 1.02 -24.33 -5.74
C LYS A 32 0.93 -25.84 -5.95
N SER A 33 1.32 -26.60 -4.94
CA SER A 33 1.21 -28.05 -4.89
C SER A 33 1.07 -28.51 -3.45
N GLU A 34 0.51 -29.70 -3.23
CA GLU A 34 0.39 -30.28 -1.89
C GLU A 34 0.57 -31.80 -1.91
N THR A 35 1.19 -32.32 -0.85
CA THR A 35 1.28 -33.76 -0.54
C THR A 35 0.42 -34.07 0.68
N LYS A 36 0.55 -35.29 1.23
CA LYS A 36 -0.19 -35.70 2.43
C LYS A 36 0.09 -34.78 3.62
N ASN A 37 1.35 -34.41 3.84
CA ASN A 37 1.79 -33.69 5.05
C ASN A 37 2.30 -32.28 4.77
N HIS A 38 2.72 -31.98 3.54
CA HIS A 38 3.33 -30.70 3.19
C HIS A 38 2.55 -29.99 2.07
N ALA A 39 2.74 -28.69 1.95
CA ALA A 39 2.29 -27.91 0.81
C ALA A 39 3.38 -26.92 0.39
N SER A 40 3.54 -26.78 -0.91
CA SER A 40 4.37 -25.74 -1.50
C SER A 40 3.55 -24.48 -1.70
N ILE A 41 3.90 -23.43 -0.97
CA ILE A 41 3.10 -22.21 -0.86
C ILE A 41 3.88 -21.04 -1.40
N PHE A 42 3.30 -20.32 -2.35
CA PHE A 42 3.84 -19.05 -2.82
C PHE A 42 3.33 -17.90 -1.94
N PHE A 43 4.22 -17.28 -1.18
CA PHE A 43 3.89 -16.17 -0.28
C PHE A 43 3.99 -14.82 -1.01
N VAL A 44 2.92 -14.02 -0.91
CA VAL A 44 2.82 -12.77 -1.69
C VAL A 44 3.78 -11.70 -1.17
N ARG A 45 4.01 -11.64 0.15
CA ARG A 45 4.91 -10.65 0.77
C ARG A 45 6.36 -10.82 0.33
N THR A 46 6.85 -12.06 0.36
CA THR A 46 8.25 -12.38 0.04
C THR A 46 8.46 -12.63 -1.44
N TRP A 47 7.39 -12.89 -2.20
CA TRP A 47 7.42 -13.28 -3.61
C TRP A 47 8.26 -14.56 -3.84
N LYS A 48 8.19 -15.49 -2.87
CA LYS A 48 8.93 -16.75 -2.87
C LYS A 48 8.01 -17.92 -2.57
N GLN A 49 8.39 -19.09 -3.08
CA GLN A 49 7.76 -20.36 -2.77
C GLN A 49 8.48 -21.01 -1.59
N VAL A 50 7.70 -21.51 -0.63
CA VAL A 50 8.18 -22.13 0.61
C VAL A 50 7.36 -23.38 0.90
N ASP A 51 8.02 -24.47 1.21
CA ASP A 51 7.38 -25.70 1.65
C ASP A 51 7.09 -25.65 3.14
N LEU A 52 5.82 -25.86 3.52
CA LEU A 52 5.38 -25.89 4.91
C LEU A 52 4.61 -27.16 5.22
N ASP A 53 4.71 -27.61 6.46
CA ASP A 53 3.82 -28.64 7.02
C ASP A 53 2.38 -28.09 7.08
N LYS A 54 1.39 -28.92 6.76
CA LYS A 54 -0.04 -28.57 6.82
C LYS A 54 -0.49 -28.06 8.18
N LYS A 55 0.21 -28.40 9.27
CA LYS A 55 -0.09 -27.86 10.60
C LYS A 55 0.28 -26.39 10.76
N ASP A 56 1.24 -25.87 9.97
CA ASP A 56 1.84 -24.55 10.12
C ASP A 56 1.13 -23.43 9.35
N PHE A 57 0.08 -23.77 8.61
CA PHE A 57 -0.79 -22.81 7.95
C PHE A 57 -2.27 -23.17 8.14
N GLU A 58 -3.15 -22.24 7.84
CA GLU A 58 -4.59 -22.49 7.72
C GLU A 58 -5.08 -22.03 6.34
N ILE A 59 -6.01 -22.79 5.75
CA ILE A 59 -6.67 -22.39 4.49
C ILE A 59 -7.67 -21.28 4.80
N ILE A 60 -7.68 -20.24 3.98
CA ILE A 60 -8.58 -19.10 4.11
C ILE A 60 -9.37 -18.88 2.82
N ASN A 61 -10.59 -18.35 2.97
CA ASN A 61 -11.34 -17.81 1.84
C ASN A 61 -11.09 -16.31 1.74
N VAL A 62 -10.24 -15.90 0.81
CA VAL A 62 -9.89 -14.48 0.59
C VAL A 62 -11.10 -13.62 0.21
N LYS A 63 -12.16 -14.19 -0.38
CA LYS A 63 -13.42 -13.49 -0.67
C LYS A 63 -14.23 -13.18 0.60
N LYS A 64 -13.95 -13.85 1.71
CA LYS A 64 -14.53 -13.58 3.04
C LYS A 64 -13.58 -12.76 3.93
N THR A 65 -12.87 -11.81 3.31
CA THR A 65 -12.01 -10.83 4.01
C THR A 65 -12.33 -9.42 3.55
N GLY A 66 -11.96 -8.41 4.33
CA GLY A 66 -12.19 -7.00 4.01
C GLY A 66 -13.11 -6.29 4.99
N ASP A 67 -13.61 -5.13 4.60
CA ASP A 67 -14.33 -4.22 5.51
C ASP A 67 -15.67 -4.78 6.04
N GLY A 68 -16.24 -5.79 5.38
CA GLY A 68 -17.44 -6.50 5.83
C GLY A 68 -17.17 -7.71 6.73
N PHE A 69 -15.91 -8.02 7.02
CA PHE A 69 -15.49 -9.21 7.76
C PHE A 69 -14.59 -8.84 8.96
N PRO A 70 -14.40 -9.73 9.95
CA PRO A 70 -13.53 -9.46 11.11
C PRO A 70 -12.05 -9.31 10.76
N LYS A 71 -11.62 -9.88 9.64
CA LYS A 71 -10.23 -9.84 9.15
C LYS A 71 -10.15 -9.25 7.73
N LYS A 72 -9.03 -8.58 7.44
CA LYS A 72 -8.70 -7.96 6.16
C LYS A 72 -7.23 -8.20 5.82
N ILE A 73 -6.94 -8.40 4.54
CA ILE A 73 -5.58 -8.58 4.03
C ILE A 73 -5.00 -7.21 3.67
N CYS A 74 -3.82 -6.90 4.19
CA CYS A 74 -3.11 -5.66 3.88
C CYS A 74 -2.55 -5.69 2.45
N ASN A 75 -2.77 -4.67 1.64
CA ASN A 75 -2.23 -4.61 0.28
C ASN A 75 -0.74 -4.25 0.18
N VAL A 76 -0.08 -4.00 1.32
CA VAL A 76 1.36 -3.68 1.40
C VAL A 76 2.12 -4.89 1.90
N CYS A 77 1.89 -5.27 3.16
CA CYS A 77 2.57 -6.42 3.76
C CYS A 77 1.91 -7.77 3.46
N HIS A 78 0.73 -7.80 2.82
CA HIS A 78 0.03 -9.04 2.46
C HIS A 78 -0.25 -9.98 3.65
N LYS A 79 -0.37 -9.41 4.84
CA LYS A 79 -0.76 -10.14 6.06
C LYS A 79 -2.25 -10.05 6.31
N LEU A 80 -2.83 -11.14 6.81
CA LEU A 80 -4.20 -11.18 7.32
C LEU A 80 -4.25 -10.59 8.73
N LYS A 81 -4.92 -9.46 8.91
CA LYS A 81 -5.00 -8.72 10.17
C LYS A 81 -6.46 -8.47 10.57
N ARG A 82 -6.71 -8.07 11.81
CA ARG A 82 -8.06 -7.65 12.22
C ARG A 82 -8.46 -6.41 11.43
N THR A 83 -9.72 -6.33 11.01
CA THR A 83 -10.24 -5.20 10.24
C THR A 83 -10.08 -3.86 11.00
N THR A 84 -10.07 -3.89 12.33
CA THR A 84 -9.81 -2.71 13.19
C THR A 84 -8.37 -2.17 13.12
N GLU A 85 -7.40 -2.97 12.66
CA GLU A 85 -6.01 -2.54 12.42
C GLU A 85 -5.85 -1.70 11.14
N PHE A 86 -6.94 -1.46 10.42
CA PHE A 86 -6.98 -0.60 9.23
C PHE A 86 -7.72 0.69 9.58
N ALA A 87 -7.08 1.84 9.36
CA ALA A 87 -7.70 3.14 9.66
C ALA A 87 -8.96 3.35 8.79
N LYS A 88 -9.99 3.97 9.37
CA LYS A 88 -11.15 4.45 8.61
C LYS A 88 -10.68 5.51 7.62
N ASN A 89 -11.13 5.42 6.37
CA ASN A 89 -10.78 6.36 5.31
C ASN A 89 -11.98 7.25 4.97
N GLN A 90 -13.11 6.64 4.63
CA GLN A 90 -14.32 7.31 4.15
C GLN A 90 -15.55 6.49 4.58
N ASN A 91 -16.74 7.04 4.35
CA ASN A 91 -17.98 6.27 4.40
C ASN A 91 -18.41 5.94 2.96
N ALA A 92 -18.79 4.70 2.69
CA ALA A 92 -19.43 4.32 1.44
C ALA A 92 -20.89 4.78 1.42
N LYS A 93 -21.59 4.52 0.30
CA LYS A 93 -23.06 4.54 0.25
C LYS A 93 -23.61 3.72 1.43
N ASN A 94 -24.70 4.19 2.04
CA ASN A 94 -25.32 3.62 3.24
C ASN A 94 -24.45 3.73 4.52
N ASN A 95 -23.55 4.71 4.58
CA ASN A 95 -22.72 5.03 5.75
C ASN A 95 -21.79 3.88 6.22
N ARG A 96 -21.57 2.86 5.39
CA ARG A 96 -20.66 1.75 5.71
C ARG A 96 -19.23 2.27 5.77
N SER A 97 -18.54 2.02 6.88
CA SER A 97 -17.15 2.43 7.06
C SER A 97 -16.25 1.75 6.02
N VAL A 98 -15.58 2.55 5.19
CA VAL A 98 -14.53 2.10 4.28
C VAL A 98 -13.19 2.33 4.96
N ARG A 99 -12.42 1.26 5.12
CA ARG A 99 -11.09 1.32 5.72
C ARG A 99 -10.01 1.33 4.65
N ARG A 100 -8.86 1.91 4.99
CA ARG A 100 -7.68 1.91 4.13
C ARG A 100 -7.30 0.47 3.75
N PRO A 101 -6.72 0.24 2.55
CA PRO A 101 -6.28 -1.08 2.12
C PRO A 101 -4.99 -1.54 2.83
N SER A 102 -4.19 -0.58 3.32
CA SER A 102 -2.97 -0.82 4.09
C SER A 102 -3.23 -0.77 5.59
N CYS A 103 -2.62 -1.67 6.37
CA CYS A 103 -2.73 -1.66 7.83
C CYS A 103 -1.97 -0.47 8.45
N ARG A 104 -2.28 -0.14 9.72
CA ARG A 104 -1.65 0.97 10.46
C ARG A 104 -0.12 0.87 10.48
N ASP A 105 0.43 -0.32 10.75
CA ASP A 105 1.90 -0.50 10.80
C ASP A 105 2.58 -0.18 9.47
N CYS A 106 1.96 -0.56 8.35
CA CYS A 106 2.48 -0.23 7.03
C CYS A 106 2.36 1.27 6.74
N ARG A 107 1.28 1.92 7.20
CA ARG A 107 1.09 3.36 7.06
C ARG A 107 2.15 4.16 7.79
N ILE A 108 2.48 3.79 9.03
CA ILE A 108 3.55 4.44 9.79
C ILE A 108 4.87 4.39 9.00
N LYS A 109 5.22 3.23 8.43
CA LYS A 109 6.42 3.09 7.61
C LYS A 109 6.38 3.89 6.31
N MET A 110 5.22 4.00 5.68
CA MET A 110 5.05 4.75 4.43
C MET A 110 4.98 6.26 4.62
N GLU A 111 4.44 6.73 5.74
CA GLU A 111 4.32 8.17 6.05
C GLU A 111 5.68 8.77 6.42
N GLY A 112 6.60 7.96 6.96
CA GLY A 112 7.99 8.36 7.17
C GLY A 112 8.14 9.58 8.08
N VAL A 113 9.14 10.40 7.77
CA VAL A 113 9.46 11.64 8.49
C VAL A 113 8.59 12.77 7.97
N SER A 114 7.79 13.35 8.86
CA SER A 114 7.00 14.54 8.56
C SER A 114 7.86 15.79 8.47
N VAL A 115 7.41 16.78 7.70
CA VAL A 115 7.99 18.13 7.69
C VAL A 115 8.09 18.70 9.11
N SER A 116 9.24 19.27 9.46
CA SER A 116 9.47 19.89 10.76
C SER A 116 8.45 21.00 11.02
N ARG A 117 8.12 21.26 12.29
CA ARG A 117 7.19 22.33 12.65
C ARG A 117 7.67 23.69 12.12
N THR A 118 8.97 23.95 12.22
CA THR A 118 9.61 25.19 11.77
C THR A 118 9.46 25.38 10.27
N ASP A 119 9.85 24.37 9.48
CA ASP A 119 9.73 24.42 8.02
C ASP A 119 8.27 24.56 7.59
N ARG A 120 7.36 23.83 8.25
CA ARG A 120 5.93 23.91 7.95
C ARG A 120 5.38 25.32 8.14
N ILE A 121 5.75 26.00 9.22
CA ILE A 121 5.34 27.38 9.48
C ILE A 121 5.91 28.32 8.40
N GLU A 122 7.17 28.15 8.03
CA GLU A 122 7.79 28.99 6.99
C GLU A 122 7.10 28.81 5.63
N TRP A 123 6.89 27.57 5.20
CA TRP A 123 6.27 27.28 3.92
C TRP A 123 4.82 27.73 3.87
N LEU A 124 4.06 27.61 4.95
CA LEU A 124 2.66 28.05 5.00
C LEU A 124 2.50 29.55 4.72
N LYS A 125 3.50 30.39 5.03
CA LYS A 125 3.50 31.83 4.69
C LYS A 125 3.50 32.07 3.18
N LYS A 126 4.03 31.11 2.41
CA LYS A 126 4.19 31.16 0.94
C LYS A 126 3.21 30.21 0.24
N LYS A 127 2.15 29.76 0.93
CA LYS A 127 1.19 28.81 0.36
C LYS A 127 0.28 29.52 -0.67
N PRO A 128 0.21 29.02 -1.92
CA PRO A 128 -0.75 29.54 -2.88
C PRO A 128 -2.19 29.34 -2.42
N ASN A 129 -2.99 30.41 -2.46
CA ASN A 129 -4.40 30.37 -2.07
C ASN A 129 -5.20 31.50 -2.73
N ASN A 130 -6.34 31.18 -3.33
CA ASN A 130 -7.20 32.08 -4.09
C ASN A 130 -6.49 32.82 -5.25
N GLU A 131 -5.47 32.20 -5.82
CA GLU A 131 -4.68 32.75 -6.94
C GLU A 131 -4.44 31.69 -8.04
N PRO A 132 -4.11 32.11 -9.28
CA PRO A 132 -3.71 31.18 -10.33
C PRO A 132 -2.49 30.35 -9.93
N PHE A 133 -2.56 29.03 -10.15
CA PHE A 133 -1.50 28.09 -9.83
C PHE A 133 -1.33 27.06 -10.96
N GLU A 134 -0.11 26.93 -11.49
CA GLU A 134 0.28 25.88 -12.41
C GLU A 134 1.08 24.80 -11.68
N CYS A 135 0.57 23.57 -11.64
CA CYS A 135 1.24 22.49 -10.94
C CYS A 135 2.56 22.11 -11.63
N PRO A 136 3.71 22.07 -10.93
CA PRO A 136 5.00 21.82 -11.56
C PRO A 136 5.13 20.40 -12.14
N VAL A 137 4.32 19.44 -11.66
CA VAL A 137 4.33 18.04 -12.10
C VAL A 137 3.45 17.82 -13.33
N CYS A 138 2.14 18.07 -13.24
CA CYS A 138 1.21 17.81 -14.34
C CYS A 138 0.92 19.01 -15.26
N LYS A 139 1.50 20.18 -14.97
CA LYS A 139 1.31 21.45 -15.71
C LYS A 139 -0.13 21.95 -15.81
N LYS A 140 -1.05 21.37 -15.02
CA LYS A 140 -2.44 21.83 -14.95
C LYS A 140 -2.51 23.19 -14.25
N ARG A 141 -3.22 24.13 -14.88
CA ARG A 141 -3.54 25.46 -14.32
C ARG A 141 -4.86 25.41 -13.55
N THR A 142 -4.88 26.01 -12.36
CA THR A 142 -6.00 25.98 -11.41
C THR A 142 -6.06 27.28 -10.61
N ILE A 143 -7.14 27.48 -9.84
CA ILE A 143 -7.18 28.50 -8.78
C ILE A 143 -6.92 27.77 -7.47
N ALA A 144 -5.79 28.05 -6.83
CA ALA A 144 -5.34 27.35 -5.62
C ALA A 144 -6.38 27.48 -4.50
N GLY A 145 -6.77 26.36 -3.88
CA GLY A 145 -7.76 26.35 -2.81
C GLY A 145 -9.22 26.39 -3.27
N VAL A 146 -9.49 26.73 -4.54
CA VAL A 146 -10.85 26.78 -5.11
C VAL A 146 -11.10 25.62 -6.06
N THR A 147 -10.37 25.55 -7.19
CA THR A 147 -10.56 24.48 -8.19
C THR A 147 -9.61 23.30 -7.99
N SER A 148 -8.55 23.47 -7.19
CA SER A 148 -7.68 22.39 -6.75
C SER A 148 -7.05 22.70 -5.39
N LYS A 149 -7.01 21.69 -4.53
CA LYS A 149 -6.22 21.75 -3.31
C LYS A 149 -4.72 21.69 -3.63
N VAL A 150 -3.96 22.57 -3.01
CA VAL A 150 -2.50 22.64 -3.09
C VAL A 150 -1.91 22.13 -1.78
N VAL A 151 -0.93 21.24 -1.87
CA VAL A 151 -0.30 20.53 -0.74
C VAL A 151 1.21 20.66 -0.81
N LEU A 152 1.86 20.70 0.35
CA LEU A 152 3.31 20.77 0.46
C LEU A 152 3.85 19.35 0.29
N GLU A 153 4.56 19.14 -0.80
CA GLU A 153 5.35 17.92 -1.02
C GLU A 153 6.61 17.98 -0.13
N HIS A 154 7.03 16.86 0.43
CA HIS A 154 8.25 16.65 1.19
C HIS A 154 8.80 15.23 1.03
N ASP A 155 10.11 15.11 1.19
CA ASP A 155 10.79 13.83 1.26
C ASP A 155 10.43 13.08 2.56
N HIS A 156 9.79 11.92 2.45
CA HIS A 156 9.40 11.08 3.58
C HIS A 156 10.58 10.41 4.32
N GLN A 157 11.82 10.53 3.84
CA GLN A 157 13.03 10.06 4.55
C GLN A 157 13.65 11.15 5.42
N THR A 158 13.69 12.38 4.91
CA THR A 158 14.38 13.51 5.57
C THR A 158 13.45 14.54 6.18
N GLY A 159 12.17 14.55 5.79
CA GLY A 159 11.21 15.60 6.12
C GLY A 159 11.40 16.90 5.33
N LYS A 160 12.37 16.96 4.40
CA LYS A 160 12.72 18.18 3.66
C LYS A 160 11.58 18.57 2.70
N PRO A 161 11.06 19.81 2.77
CA PRO A 161 10.07 20.29 1.81
C PRO A 161 10.59 20.32 0.36
N GLY A 162 9.79 19.81 -0.57
CA GLY A 162 10.08 19.79 -2.02
C GLY A 162 9.37 20.88 -2.81
N GLY A 163 8.18 21.32 -2.37
CA GLY A 163 7.44 22.41 -3.00
C GLY A 163 5.92 22.22 -2.99
N TRP A 164 5.21 23.24 -3.49
CA TRP A 164 3.75 23.18 -3.60
C TRP A 164 3.32 22.47 -4.89
N ILE A 165 2.49 21.43 -4.76
CA ILE A 165 1.90 20.69 -5.89
C ILE A 165 0.39 20.50 -5.70
N CYS A 166 -0.33 20.09 -6.74
CA CYS A 166 -1.75 19.74 -6.58
C CYS A 166 -1.92 18.41 -5.83
N ASP A 167 -3.01 18.27 -5.08
CA ASP A 167 -3.33 17.08 -4.27
C ASP A 167 -3.40 15.79 -5.12
N SER A 168 -3.82 15.92 -6.39
CA SER A 168 -3.82 14.82 -7.36
C SER A 168 -2.40 14.32 -7.68
N CYS A 169 -1.44 15.22 -7.91
CA CYS A 169 -0.05 14.85 -8.17
C CYS A 169 0.61 14.29 -6.93
N ASN A 170 0.39 14.87 -5.76
CA ASN A 170 0.86 14.33 -4.48
C ASN A 170 0.38 12.89 -4.25
N THR A 171 -0.92 12.66 -4.45
CA THR A 171 -1.49 11.31 -4.36
C THR A 171 -0.92 10.38 -5.45
N GLY A 172 -0.62 10.92 -6.63
CA GLY A 172 0.03 10.21 -7.73
C GLY A 172 1.44 9.73 -7.37
N LEU A 173 2.31 10.63 -6.89
CA LEU A 173 3.67 10.30 -6.46
C LEU A 173 3.67 9.25 -5.34
N GLY A 174 2.78 9.40 -4.36
CA GLY A 174 2.63 8.41 -3.28
C GLY A 174 2.18 7.02 -3.76
N ARG A 175 1.56 6.88 -4.94
CA ARG A 175 1.28 5.55 -5.54
C ARG A 175 2.54 4.86 -6.05
N PHE A 176 3.55 5.64 -6.43
CA PHE A 176 4.89 5.17 -6.79
C PHE A 176 5.85 5.22 -5.59
N LYS A 177 5.33 5.38 -4.36
CA LYS A 177 6.10 5.41 -3.11
C LYS A 177 7.22 6.45 -3.11
N ASP A 178 7.06 7.52 -3.90
CA ASP A 178 8.06 8.56 -4.09
C ASP A 178 9.43 7.99 -4.56
N ASP A 179 9.40 6.82 -5.22
CA ASP A 179 10.58 6.08 -5.69
C ASP A 179 10.81 6.33 -7.19
N ILE A 180 11.98 6.85 -7.51
CA ILE A 180 12.38 7.19 -8.88
C ILE A 180 12.38 5.95 -9.79
N LYS A 181 12.85 4.78 -9.31
CA LYS A 181 12.91 3.55 -10.12
C LYS A 181 11.52 3.03 -10.47
N LEU A 182 10.55 3.22 -9.57
CA LEU A 182 9.14 2.88 -9.86
C LEU A 182 8.53 3.83 -10.90
N LEU A 183 8.89 5.12 -10.87
CA LEU A 183 8.47 6.09 -11.89
C LEU A 183 9.11 5.78 -13.25
N GLU A 184 10.41 5.43 -13.28
CA GLU A 184 11.10 4.98 -14.48
C GLU A 184 10.44 3.73 -15.07
N SER A 185 10.06 2.77 -14.22
CA SER A 185 9.32 1.58 -14.66
C SER A 185 7.98 1.93 -15.31
N ALA A 186 7.31 2.99 -14.85
CA ALA A 186 6.08 3.48 -15.48
C ALA A 186 6.36 4.12 -16.85
N ILE A 187 7.46 4.88 -16.99
CA ILE A 187 7.90 5.43 -18.28
C ILE A 187 8.20 4.30 -19.27
N GLU A 188 8.97 3.29 -18.86
CA GLU A 188 9.31 2.15 -19.71
C GLU A 188 8.07 1.34 -20.11
N PHE A 189 7.11 1.17 -19.20
CA PHE A 189 5.83 0.56 -19.54
C PHE A 189 5.08 1.36 -20.62
N LEU A 190 5.06 2.69 -20.53
CA LEU A 190 4.42 3.53 -21.55
C LEU A 190 5.12 3.41 -22.90
N LYS A 191 6.46 3.59 -22.94
CA LYS A 191 7.26 3.47 -24.17
C LYS A 191 7.12 2.13 -24.87
N LYS A 192 6.87 1.06 -24.11
CA LYS A 192 6.71 -0.29 -24.65
C LYS A 192 5.34 -0.50 -25.34
N ASN A 193 4.30 0.19 -24.90
CA ASN A 193 2.91 -0.10 -25.29
C ASN A 193 2.25 1.00 -26.13
N TYR A 194 2.89 2.15 -26.28
CA TYR A 194 2.46 3.29 -27.09
C TYR A 194 3.64 3.87 -27.86
#